data_AF-T0Z1L0-F1
#
_entry.id   AF-T0Z1L0-F1
#
_cell.length_a   1.000
_cell.length_b   1.000
_cell.length_c   1.000
_cell.angle_alpha   90.00
_cell.angle_beta   90.00
_cell.angle_gamma   90.00
#
_symmetry.space_group_name_H-M   'P 1'
#
loop_
_entity.id
_entity.type
_entity.pdbx_description
1 polymer ?
#
loop_
_entity_poly.entity_id
_entity_poly.type
_entity_poly.pdbx_seq_one_letter_code
_entity_poly.pdbx_strand_id
1 'polypeptide(L)'
;MALGRNFTRSEDSPHASPVVILSHGFWLRQFGGSAAVIGRTLMVDGQPHAVVGVLSASFRWPAQVDLLLPLQLAPHSTDPGTNLTVIGRLAPDTTLGAASAQIQTRMQNYARASGDPRALRAHFVATTLAANLDYGYRSLLWMVFTCAGCV
;
A
#
# COMPACT_ATOMS: atom_id res chain seq x y z
N MET A 1 -4.80 1.40 16.25
CA MET A 1 -5.93 2.27 15.87
C MET A 1 -6.09 3.33 16.95
N ALA A 2 -6.54 4.54 16.59
CA ALA A 2 -6.91 5.56 17.58
C ALA A 2 -8.39 5.44 17.97
N LEU A 3 -9.27 5.23 16.98
CA LEU A 3 -10.71 5.16 17.19
C LEU A 3 -11.36 4.21 16.16
N GLY A 4 -12.49 3.59 16.52
CA GLY A 4 -13.26 2.72 15.64
C GLY A 4 -12.59 1.37 15.40
N ARG A 5 -12.69 0.85 14.17
CA ARG A 5 -12.20 -0.48 13.79
C ARG A 5 -11.42 -0.46 12.48
N ASN A 6 -10.73 -1.57 12.21
CA ASN A 6 -10.14 -1.83 10.91
C ASN A 6 -11.19 -2.36 9.91
N PHE A 7 -10.82 -2.45 8.63
CA PHE A 7 -11.62 -3.10 7.61
C PHE A 7 -11.84 -4.59 7.92
N THR A 8 -13.01 -5.07 7.54
CA THR A 8 -13.37 -6.50 7.54
C THR A 8 -13.11 -7.09 6.16
N ARG A 9 -12.99 -8.42 6.09
CA ARG A 9 -12.82 -9.13 4.81
C ARG A 9 -13.99 -8.90 3.85
N SER A 10 -15.22 -8.80 4.37
CA SER A 10 -16.41 -8.52 3.56
C SER A 10 -16.40 -7.13 2.94
N GLU A 11 -15.77 -6.13 3.58
CA GLU A 11 -15.66 -4.76 3.06
C GLU A 11 -14.61 -4.60 1.96
N ASP A 12 -13.65 -5.54 1.88
CA ASP A 12 -12.65 -5.63 0.81
C ASP A 12 -13.08 -6.58 -0.32
N SER A 13 -14.36 -6.95 -0.35
CA SER A 13 -14.94 -7.72 -1.45
C SER A 13 -15.47 -6.78 -2.55
N PRO A 14 -15.53 -7.23 -3.81
CA PRO A 14 -16.13 -6.45 -4.88
C PRO A 14 -17.56 -6.06 -4.55
N HIS A 15 -17.93 -4.81 -4.85
CA HIS A 15 -19.26 -4.24 -4.60
C HIS A 15 -19.66 -4.17 -3.12
N ALA A 16 -18.72 -4.35 -2.19
CA ALA A 16 -19.02 -4.16 -0.78
C ALA A 16 -19.33 -2.71 -0.47
N SER A 17 -20.10 -2.49 0.61
CA SER A 17 -20.49 -1.14 1.04
C SER A 17 -19.26 -0.24 1.21
N PRO A 18 -19.26 0.98 0.64
CA PRO A 18 -18.08 1.84 0.69
C PRO A 18 -17.79 2.32 2.12
N VAL A 19 -16.59 2.05 2.59
CA VAL A 19 -16.10 2.44 3.93
C VAL A 19 -14.74 3.10 3.82
N VAL A 20 -14.43 3.98 4.77
CA VAL A 20 -13.17 4.72 4.80
C VAL A 20 -12.57 4.75 6.20
N ILE A 21 -11.26 4.68 6.28
CA ILE A 21 -10.48 4.94 7.50
C ILE A 21 -9.72 6.25 7.31
N LEU A 22 -9.80 7.15 8.28
CA LEU A 22 -9.10 8.43 8.24
C LEU A 22 -7.68 8.29 8.81
N SER A 23 -6.74 9.05 8.26
CA SER A 23 -5.48 9.29 8.94
C SER A 23 -5.68 10.18 10.16
N HIS A 24 -4.83 10.02 11.17
CA HIS A 24 -4.90 10.85 12.38
C HIS A 24 -4.78 12.35 12.06
N GLY A 25 -3.88 12.71 11.14
CA GLY A 25 -3.67 14.10 10.74
C GLY A 25 -4.90 14.70 10.06
N PHE A 26 -5.54 13.97 9.14
CA PHE A 26 -6.75 14.41 8.48
C PHE A 26 -7.91 14.56 9.46
N TRP A 27 -8.08 13.60 10.36
CA TRP A 27 -9.09 13.64 11.41
C TRP A 27 -8.97 14.87 12.31
N LEU A 28 -7.75 15.24 12.72
CA LEU A 28 -7.53 16.47 13.48
C LEU A 28 -7.84 17.73 12.67
N ARG A 29 -7.34 17.83 11.44
CA ARG A 29 -7.50 19.05 10.62
C ARG A 29 -8.95 19.31 10.22
N GLN A 30 -9.70 18.26 9.86
CA GLN A 30 -11.05 18.40 9.30
C GLN A 30 -12.17 18.21 10.32
N PHE A 31 -11.91 17.45 11.38
CA PHE A 31 -12.93 17.10 12.38
C PHE A 31 -12.56 17.51 13.81
N GLY A 32 -11.43 18.19 14.00
CA GLY A 32 -10.99 18.68 15.31
C GLY A 32 -10.72 17.57 16.32
N GLY A 33 -10.48 16.33 15.88
CA GLY A 33 -10.36 15.20 16.79
C GLY A 33 -11.70 14.70 17.36
N SER A 34 -12.84 15.04 16.74
CA SER A 34 -14.15 14.61 17.24
C SER A 34 -14.36 13.11 17.07
N ALA A 35 -14.75 12.43 18.16
CA ALA A 35 -15.12 11.02 18.13
C ALA A 35 -16.43 10.75 17.37
N ALA A 36 -17.27 11.79 17.19
CA ALA A 36 -18.50 11.73 16.40
C ALA A 36 -18.23 11.58 14.88
N VAL A 37 -16.96 11.46 14.46
CA VAL A 37 -16.60 11.15 13.08
C VAL A 37 -16.99 9.74 12.67
N ILE A 38 -17.00 8.77 13.60
CA ILE A 38 -17.37 7.39 13.31
C ILE A 38 -18.85 7.31 12.91
N GLY A 39 -19.13 6.62 11.81
CA GLY A 39 -20.47 6.52 11.23
C GLY A 39 -20.88 7.71 10.36
N ARG A 40 -20.11 8.79 10.32
CA ARG A 40 -20.37 9.88 9.36
C ARG A 40 -20.07 9.43 7.95
N THR A 41 -20.84 9.96 7.01
CA THR A 41 -20.60 9.79 5.57
C THR A 41 -19.68 10.88 5.06
N LEU A 42 -18.68 10.49 4.28
CA LEU A 42 -17.77 11.37 3.56
C LEU A 42 -17.86 11.07 2.05
N MET A 43 -17.85 12.11 1.22
CA MET A 43 -17.83 11.95 -0.23
C MET A 43 -16.37 11.79 -0.69
N VAL A 44 -16.05 10.63 -1.27
CA VAL A 44 -14.75 10.36 -1.91
C VAL A 44 -15.02 10.07 -3.37
N ASP A 45 -14.41 10.83 -4.28
CA ASP A 45 -14.60 10.70 -5.73
C ASP A 45 -16.09 10.64 -6.17
N GLY A 46 -16.93 11.43 -5.49
CA GLY A 46 -18.37 11.49 -5.75
C GLY A 46 -19.19 10.33 -5.17
N GLN A 47 -18.57 9.42 -4.40
CA GLN A 47 -19.24 8.28 -3.77
C GLN A 47 -19.28 8.41 -2.24
N PRO A 48 -20.43 8.12 -1.59
CA PRO A 48 -20.57 8.18 -0.15
C PRO A 48 -19.85 7.00 0.54
N HIS A 49 -18.95 7.31 1.46
CA HIS A 49 -18.22 6.33 2.28
C HIS A 49 -18.51 6.55 3.77
N ALA A 50 -18.84 5.48 4.49
CA ALA A 50 -18.99 5.55 5.93
C ALA A 50 -17.62 5.50 6.62
N VAL A 51 -17.36 6.42 7.55
CA VAL A 51 -16.14 6.42 8.35
C VAL A 51 -16.24 5.32 9.41
N VAL A 52 -15.36 4.31 9.33
CA VAL A 52 -15.36 3.16 10.25
C VAL A 52 -14.21 3.18 11.25
N GLY A 53 -13.20 4.03 11.03
CA GLY A 53 -12.05 4.12 11.93
C GLY A 53 -11.12 5.29 11.66
N VAL A 54 -10.21 5.50 12.61
CA VAL A 54 -9.12 6.48 12.54
C VAL A 54 -7.80 5.81 12.91
N LEU A 55 -6.80 5.96 12.04
CA LEU A 55 -5.45 5.46 12.29
C LEU A 55 -4.82 6.13 13.51
N SER A 56 -3.90 5.40 14.17
CA SER A 56 -3.09 5.98 15.23
C SER A 56 -2.10 7.01 14.66
N ALA A 57 -1.77 8.05 15.43
CA ALA A 57 -0.68 8.98 15.10
C ALA A 57 0.69 8.29 14.94
N SER A 58 0.86 7.11 15.54
CA SER A 58 2.07 6.29 15.41
C SER A 58 2.12 5.45 14.14
N PHE A 59 1.02 5.35 13.38
CA PHE A 59 1.03 4.63 12.11
C PHE A 59 1.93 5.37 11.12
N ARG A 60 2.85 4.63 10.50
CA ARG A 60 3.79 5.15 9.50
C ARG A 60 3.48 4.45 8.19
N TRP A 61 3.17 5.24 7.17
CA TRP A 61 3.05 4.79 5.80
C TRP A 61 4.12 5.50 4.96
N PRO A 62 4.68 4.86 3.90
CA PRO A 62 5.68 5.48 3.03
C PRO A 62 5.32 6.88 2.55
N ALA A 63 4.03 7.11 2.28
CA ALA A 63 3.50 8.39 1.87
C ALA A 63 2.52 8.93 2.91
N GLN A 64 2.39 10.25 2.97
CA GLN A 64 1.33 10.89 3.74
C GLN A 64 -0.01 10.63 3.04
N VAL A 65 -0.90 9.92 3.73
CA VAL A 65 -2.26 9.63 3.26
C VAL A 65 -3.27 10.27 4.20
N ASP A 66 -4.36 10.77 3.64
CA ASP A 66 -5.46 11.33 4.42
C ASP A 66 -6.60 10.31 4.61
N LEU A 67 -6.84 9.48 3.60
CA LEU A 67 -7.88 8.47 3.56
C LEU A 67 -7.29 7.11 3.17
N LEU A 68 -7.78 6.06 3.81
CA LEU A 68 -7.55 4.68 3.40
C LEU A 68 -8.89 4.09 2.97
N LEU A 69 -8.87 3.39 1.84
CA LEU A 69 -10.01 2.69 1.26
C LEU A 69 -9.64 1.20 1.12
N PRO A 70 -10.62 0.28 1.22
CA PRO A 70 -10.42 -1.10 0.79
C PRO A 70 -10.07 -1.16 -0.70
N LEU A 71 -9.24 -2.11 -1.10
CA LEU A 71 -8.82 -2.26 -2.50
C LEU A 71 -9.93 -2.89 -3.35
N GLN A 72 -10.79 -3.72 -2.74
CA GLN A 72 -11.91 -4.42 -3.39
C GLN A 72 -11.52 -5.13 -4.69
N LEU A 73 -10.40 -5.85 -4.65
CA LEU A 73 -9.83 -6.49 -5.84
C LEU A 73 -10.81 -7.53 -6.41
N ALA A 74 -11.16 -7.38 -7.69
CA ALA A 74 -12.03 -8.34 -8.37
C ALA A 74 -11.35 -9.71 -8.49
N PRO A 75 -12.01 -10.80 -8.07
CA PRO A 75 -11.50 -12.14 -8.34
C PRO A 75 -11.43 -12.33 -9.86
N HIS A 76 -10.28 -12.80 -10.35
CA HIS A 76 -9.99 -12.96 -11.79
C HIS A 76 -9.90 -11.65 -12.58
N SER A 77 -9.54 -10.53 -11.95
CA SER A 77 -9.18 -9.32 -12.68
C SER A 77 -8.08 -9.61 -13.71
N THR A 78 -8.25 -9.09 -14.93
CA THR A 78 -7.22 -9.08 -15.98
C THR A 78 -6.31 -7.85 -15.89
N ASP A 79 -6.55 -6.96 -14.92
CA ASP A 79 -5.67 -5.83 -14.64
C ASP A 79 -4.30 -6.37 -14.17
N PRO A 80 -3.20 -6.03 -14.85
CA PRO A 80 -1.87 -6.46 -14.46
C PRO A 80 -1.41 -5.85 -13.12
N GLY A 81 -2.13 -4.90 -12.53
CA GLY A 81 -1.86 -4.35 -11.19
C GLY A 81 -0.57 -3.54 -11.13
N THR A 82 -0.16 -2.92 -12.24
CA THR A 82 1.15 -2.24 -12.37
C THR A 82 1.26 -0.96 -11.52
N ASN A 83 0.14 -0.50 -10.95
CA ASN A 83 0.04 0.64 -10.05
C ASN A 83 -0.02 0.24 -8.57
N LEU A 84 0.17 -1.04 -8.24
CA LEU A 84 0.10 -1.55 -6.87
C LEU A 84 1.49 -1.84 -6.30
N THR A 85 1.69 -1.46 -5.03
CA THR A 85 2.82 -1.91 -4.22
C THR A 85 2.36 -3.02 -3.29
N VAL A 86 2.95 -4.21 -3.43
CA VAL A 86 2.61 -5.36 -2.58
C VAL A 86 3.60 -5.45 -1.42
N ILE A 87 3.07 -5.42 -0.20
CA ILE A 87 3.86 -5.64 1.02
C ILE A 87 3.48 -7.01 1.58
N GLY A 88 4.45 -7.91 1.66
CA GLY A 88 4.30 -9.24 2.25
C GLY A 88 5.03 -9.35 3.59
N ARG A 89 4.45 -10.09 4.53
CA ARG A 89 5.16 -10.57 5.72
C ARG A 89 5.76 -11.93 5.43
N LEU A 90 7.07 -12.08 5.55
CA LEU A 90 7.73 -13.37 5.43
C LEU A 90 7.31 -14.29 6.58
N ALA A 91 7.19 -15.58 6.29
CA ALA A 91 7.06 -16.60 7.33
C ALA A 91 8.33 -16.63 8.19
N PRO A 92 8.24 -17.17 9.43
CA PRO A 92 9.43 -17.42 10.24
C PRO A 92 10.48 -18.18 9.43
N ASP A 93 11.75 -17.83 9.64
CA ASP A 93 12.93 -18.49 9.04
C ASP A 93 13.03 -18.43 7.50
N THR A 94 12.18 -17.65 6.82
CA THR A 94 12.26 -17.46 5.37
C THR A 94 13.22 -16.32 5.02
N THR A 95 14.21 -16.60 4.17
CA THR A 95 15.14 -15.57 3.67
C THR A 95 14.53 -14.77 2.52
N LEU A 96 14.99 -13.53 2.32
CA LEU A 96 14.59 -12.71 1.16
C LEU A 96 14.93 -13.39 -0.18
N GLY A 97 16.05 -14.10 -0.25
CA GLY A 97 16.43 -14.84 -1.46
C GLY A 97 15.47 -15.98 -1.77
N ALA A 98 15.07 -16.76 -0.76
CA ALA A 98 14.06 -17.81 -0.92
C ALA A 98 12.70 -17.23 -1.33
N ALA A 99 12.28 -16.13 -0.70
CA ALA A 99 11.04 -15.43 -1.06
C ALA A 99 11.08 -14.89 -2.50
N SER A 100 12.20 -14.27 -2.90
CA SER A 100 12.41 -13.75 -4.26
C SER A 100 12.31 -14.86 -5.31
N ALA A 101 12.96 -16.00 -5.07
CA ALA A 101 12.88 -17.15 -5.96
C ALA A 101 11.43 -17.66 -6.12
N GLN A 102 10.68 -17.78 -5.02
CA GLN A 102 9.29 -18.22 -5.05
C GLN A 102 8.38 -17.24 -5.81
N ILE A 103 8.53 -15.93 -5.57
CA ILE A 103 7.77 -14.89 -6.28
C ILE A 103 8.09 -14.93 -7.77
N GLN A 104 9.38 -15.02 -8.13
CA GLN A 104 9.82 -15.09 -9.51
C GLN A 104 9.20 -16.29 -10.24
N THR A 105 9.21 -17.48 -9.64
CA THR A 105 8.59 -18.67 -10.23
C THR A 105 7.08 -18.49 -10.44
N ARG A 106 6.37 -17.95 -9.44
CA ARG A 106 4.92 -17.69 -9.57
C ARG A 106 4.61 -16.68 -10.66
N MET A 107 5.37 -15.60 -10.72
CA MET A 107 5.16 -14.55 -11.72
C MET A 107 5.52 -15.00 -13.13
N GLN A 108 6.53 -15.86 -13.31
CA GLN A 108 6.82 -16.45 -14.61
C GLN A 108 5.71 -17.39 -15.08
N ASN A 109 5.11 -18.16 -14.18
CA ASN A 109 3.97 -19.01 -14.52
C ASN A 109 2.75 -18.16 -14.93
N TYR A 110 2.49 -17.07 -14.20
CA TYR A 110 1.47 -16.09 -14.58
C TYR A 110 1.76 -15.46 -15.95
N ALA A 111 2.99 -15.01 -16.19
CA ALA A 111 3.39 -14.37 -17.45
C ALA A 111 3.23 -15.31 -18.66
N ARG A 112 3.54 -16.60 -18.50
CA ARG A 112 3.32 -17.61 -19.54
C ARG A 112 1.83 -17.83 -19.82
N ALA A 113 1.00 -17.84 -18.78
CA ALA A 113 -0.44 -18.01 -18.91
C ALA A 113 -1.14 -16.76 -19.47
N SER A 114 -0.63 -15.55 -19.19
CA SER A 114 -1.22 -14.29 -19.67
C SER A 114 -0.91 -13.99 -21.14
N GLY A 115 0.15 -14.57 -21.69
CA GLY A 115 0.60 -14.29 -23.06
C GLY A 115 1.23 -12.91 -23.25
N ASP A 116 1.47 -12.14 -22.18
CA ASP A 116 2.11 -10.83 -22.24
C ASP A 116 3.65 -10.95 -22.33
N PRO A 117 4.28 -10.54 -23.46
CA PRO A 117 5.74 -10.59 -23.61
C PRO A 117 6.50 -9.72 -22.60
N ARG A 118 5.87 -8.66 -22.05
CA ARG A 118 6.49 -7.79 -21.05
C ARG A 118 6.62 -8.51 -19.70
N ALA A 119 5.56 -9.23 -19.30
CA ALA A 119 5.55 -10.01 -18.08
C ALA A 119 6.64 -11.10 -18.07
N LEU A 120 6.96 -11.67 -19.24
CA LEU A 120 8.03 -12.69 -19.37
C LEU A 120 9.44 -12.13 -19.12
N ARG A 121 9.65 -10.82 -19.32
CA ARG A 121 10.95 -10.15 -19.12
C ARG A 121 11.10 -9.52 -17.74
N ALA A 122 10.05 -9.53 -16.92
CA ALA A 122 10.06 -8.95 -15.60
C ALA A 122 10.88 -9.82 -14.62
N HIS A 123 11.69 -9.15 -13.81
CA HIS A 123 12.42 -9.76 -12.71
C HIS A 123 11.90 -9.20 -11.39
N PHE A 124 11.50 -10.10 -10.49
CA PHE A 124 10.87 -9.78 -9.22
C PHE A 124 11.80 -10.15 -8.09
N VAL A 125 12.13 -9.18 -7.25
CA VAL A 125 13.00 -9.34 -6.09
C VAL A 125 12.26 -8.84 -4.86
N ALA A 126 12.26 -9.63 -3.79
CA ALA A 126 11.78 -9.21 -2.49
C ALA A 126 12.86 -8.35 -1.81
N THR A 127 12.50 -7.13 -1.40
CA THR A 127 13.34 -6.27 -0.57
C THR A 127 12.67 -6.02 0.78
N THR A 128 13.45 -5.61 1.77
CA THR A 128 12.86 -5.20 3.05
C THR A 128 12.07 -3.92 2.88
N LEU A 129 10.98 -3.77 3.64
CA LEU A 129 10.20 -2.53 3.64
C LEU A 129 11.08 -1.32 4.03
N ALA A 130 11.99 -1.49 4.99
CA ALA A 130 12.94 -0.46 5.39
C ALA A 130 13.83 -0.02 4.22
N ALA A 131 14.42 -0.97 3.50
CA ALA A 131 15.26 -0.65 2.34
C ALA A 131 14.45 0.05 1.23
N ASN A 132 13.20 -0.35 0.99
CA ASN A 132 12.35 0.29 -0.02
C ASN A 132 11.98 1.74 0.34
N LEU A 133 11.75 2.02 1.62
CA LEU A 133 11.49 3.37 2.12
C LEU A 133 12.68 4.32 1.95
N ASP A 134 13.91 3.80 2.02
CA ASP A 134 15.14 4.59 1.94
C ASP A 134 15.65 4.81 0.51
N TYR A 135 15.08 4.12 -0.47
CA TYR A 135 15.60 4.03 -1.85
C TYR A 135 15.59 5.38 -2.62
N GLY A 136 14.96 6.42 -2.08
CA GLY A 136 14.93 7.77 -2.66
C GLY A 136 16.03 8.74 -2.17
N TYR A 137 16.75 8.43 -1.10
CA TYR A 137 17.68 9.39 -0.47
C TYR A 137 19.16 9.06 -0.68
N ARG A 138 19.55 7.79 -0.80
CA ARG A 138 20.98 7.39 -0.87
C ARG A 138 21.65 7.77 -2.19
N SER A 139 20.95 7.64 -3.31
CA SER A 139 21.46 8.05 -4.64
C SER A 139 21.59 9.57 -4.77
N LEU A 140 20.65 10.31 -4.16
CA LEU A 140 20.68 11.78 -4.09
C LEU A 140 21.80 12.27 -3.16
N LEU A 141 22.03 11.58 -2.03
CA LEU A 141 23.14 11.87 -1.11
C LEU A 141 24.51 11.64 -1.78
N TRP A 142 24.70 10.55 -2.52
CA TRP A 142 25.97 10.34 -3.25
C TRP A 142 26.23 11.38 -4.33
N MET A 143 25.18 11.88 -4.99
CA MET A 143 25.30 12.98 -5.97
C MET A 143 25.71 14.30 -5.30
N VAL A 144 25.16 14.63 -4.13
CA VAL A 144 25.56 15.84 -3.37
C VAL A 144 27.00 15.72 -2.86
N PHE A 145 27.41 14.53 -2.40
CA PHE A 145 28.79 14.31 -1.95
C PHE A 145 29.81 14.34 -3.09
N THR A 146 29.44 13.97 -4.32
CA THR A 146 30.35 14.11 -5.48
C THR A 146 30.48 15.55 -5.97
N CYS A 147 29.44 16.39 -5.84
CA CYS A 147 29.54 17.82 -6.16
C CYS A 147 30.37 18.64 -5.15
N ALA A 148 30.46 18.21 -3.89
CA ALA A 148 31.25 18.89 -2.86
C ALA A 148 32.75 18.52 -2.87
N GLY A 149 33.17 17.52 -3.64
CA GLY A 149 34.57 17.08 -3.74
C GLY A 149 35.35 17.65 -4.92
N CYS A 150 34.75 18.56 -5.71
CA CYS A 150 35.35 19.13 -6.93
C CYS A 150 35.52 20.66 -6.89
N VAL A 151 35.64 21.27 -5.71
CA VAL A 151 35.97 22.70 -5.55
C VAL A 151 37.25 22.86 -4.73
#